data_AF-A0A9D6CBU3-F1
#
_entry.id   AF-A0A9D6CBU3-F1
#
_cell.length_a   1.000
_cell.length_b   1.000
_cell.length_c   1.000
_cell.angle_alpha   90.00
_cell.angle_beta   90.00
_cell.angle_gamma   90.00
#
_symmetry.space_group_name_H-M   'P 1'
#
loop_
_entity.id
_entity.type
_entity.pdbx_description
1 polymer ?
#
loop_
_entity_poly.entity_id
_entity_poly.type
_entity_poly.pdbx_seq_one_letter_code
_entity_poly.pdbx_strand_id
1 'polypeptide(L)'
;MLDRITIRQQVRNNLVAIISMIVAVSSLLYSTWRHEVTEDQRTVRQAGFEILRNLGELQTIADHAHYTGDPSQGNPVTGWGRVLMIRDLSRLMPGSAQDHAGYLFQTWETESAGLGQNTPSSERITAAINACREQTARSIASLD
;
A
#
# COMPACT_ATOMS: atom_id res chain seq x y z
N MET A 1 -12.61 68.01 -0.82
CA MET A 1 -12.57 67.60 0.60
C MET A 1 -12.44 66.07 0.59
N LEU A 2 -11.23 65.55 0.79
CA LEU A 2 -10.98 64.09 0.74
C LEU A 2 -11.56 63.47 2.00
N ASP A 3 -12.73 62.86 1.88
CA ASP A 3 -13.38 62.14 2.96
C ASP A 3 -12.50 60.93 3.32
N ARG A 4 -11.76 61.02 4.42
CA ARG A 4 -10.91 59.91 4.88
C ARG A 4 -11.83 58.83 5.40
N ILE A 5 -12.16 57.87 4.56
CA ILE A 5 -12.92 56.69 4.96
C ILE A 5 -12.10 55.94 6.01
N THR A 6 -12.61 55.92 7.24
CA THR A 6 -11.99 55.19 8.35
C THR A 6 -11.91 53.70 8.00
N ILE A 7 -10.82 53.03 8.38
CA ILE A 7 -10.58 51.60 8.13
C ILE A 7 -11.80 50.75 8.55
N ARG A 8 -12.42 51.08 9.69
CA ARG A 8 -13.66 50.43 10.17
C ARG A 8 -14.83 50.50 9.18
N GLN A 9 -14.96 51.62 8.47
CA GLN A 9 -16.01 51.85 7.47
C GLN A 9 -15.71 51.05 6.19
N GLN A 10 -14.44 50.99 5.76
CA GLN A 10 -14.02 50.16 4.62
C GLN A 10 -14.23 48.67 4.89
N VAL A 11 -13.90 48.20 6.10
CA VAL A 11 -14.18 46.81 6.50
C VAL A 11 -15.68 46.54 6.47
N ARG A 12 -16.51 47.43 7.06
CA ARG A 12 -17.97 47.28 7.06
C ARG A 12 -18.55 47.20 5.64
N ASN A 13 -18.09 48.07 4.75
CA ASN A 13 -18.58 48.13 3.38
C ASN A 13 -18.17 46.90 2.54
N ASN A 14 -17.06 46.25 2.89
CA ASN A 14 -16.56 45.06 2.20
C ASN A 14 -16.78 43.76 2.99
N LEU A 15 -17.62 43.77 4.03
CA LEU A 15 -17.85 42.59 4.88
C LEU A 15 -18.25 41.35 4.07
N VAL A 16 -19.16 41.52 3.11
CA VAL A 16 -19.61 40.42 2.25
C VAL A 16 -18.44 39.85 1.45
N ALA A 17 -17.63 40.70 0.81
CA ALA A 17 -16.47 40.27 0.03
C ALA A 17 -15.41 39.57 0.91
N ILE A 18 -15.16 40.09 2.12
CA ILE A 18 -14.23 39.48 3.08
C ILE A 18 -14.74 38.12 3.54
N ILE A 19 -16.03 38.00 3.89
CA ILE A 19 -16.64 36.73 4.29
C ILE A 19 -16.60 35.74 3.12
N SER A 20 -16.95 36.16 1.90
CA SER A 20 -16.87 35.32 0.70
C SER A 20 -15.45 34.83 0.44
N MET A 21 -14.44 35.69 0.63
CA MET A 21 -13.03 35.30 0.49
C MET A 21 -12.61 34.29 1.55
N ILE A 22 -13.00 34.49 2.82
CA ILE A 22 -12.71 33.55 3.90
C ILE A 22 -13.34 32.19 3.61
N VAL A 23 -14.61 32.16 3.20
CA VAL A 23 -15.30 30.93 2.81
C VAL A 23 -14.58 30.26 1.64
N ALA A 24 -14.25 30.98 0.58
CA ALA A 24 -13.57 30.43 -0.59
C ALA A 24 -12.20 29.80 -0.23
N VAL A 25 -11.38 30.51 0.55
CA VAL A 25 -10.08 30.01 1.02
C VAL A 25 -10.26 28.78 1.90
N SER A 26 -11.23 28.80 2.81
CA SER A 26 -11.48 27.66 3.72
C SER A 26 -11.96 26.43 2.95
N SER A 27 -12.85 26.61 1.96
CA SER A 27 -13.31 25.54 1.08
C SER A 27 -12.17 24.94 0.26
N LEU A 28 -11.26 25.78 -0.26
CA LEU A 28 -10.11 25.33 -1.02
C LEU A 28 -9.13 24.52 -0.13
N LEU A 29 -8.81 25.02 1.06
CA LEU A 29 -7.93 24.30 1.99
C LEU A 29 -8.50 22.94 2.37
N TYR A 30 -9.80 22.89 2.68
CA TYR A 30 -10.47 21.64 3.02
C TYR A 30 -10.49 20.65 1.85
N SER A 31 -10.79 21.11 0.63
CA SER A 31 -10.82 20.23 -0.54
C SER A 31 -9.45 19.70 -0.89
N THR A 32 -8.40 20.54 -0.87
CA THR A 32 -7.02 20.11 -1.13
C THR A 32 -6.57 19.06 -0.13
N TRP A 33 -6.77 19.31 1.18
CA TRP A 33 -6.42 18.33 2.21
C TRP A 33 -7.18 17.01 2.04
N ARG A 34 -8.49 17.07 1.77
CA ARG A 34 -9.28 15.85 1.58
C ARG A 34 -8.82 15.06 0.35
N HIS A 35 -8.45 15.75 -0.73
CA HIS A 35 -7.95 15.12 -1.95
C HIS A 35 -6.64 14.37 -1.72
N GLU A 36 -5.68 14.96 -1.02
CA GLU A 36 -4.41 14.32 -0.67
C GLU A 36 -4.64 13.02 0.11
N VAL A 37 -5.51 13.05 1.14
CA VAL A 37 -5.86 11.86 1.91
C VAL A 37 -6.51 10.77 1.03
N THR A 38 -7.40 11.14 0.09
CA THR A 38 -8.02 10.17 -0.83
C THR A 38 -7.01 9.57 -1.81
N GLU A 39 -6.05 10.36 -2.28
CA GLU A 39 -5.00 9.89 -3.19
C GLU A 39 -4.07 8.89 -2.50
N ASP A 40 -3.65 9.18 -1.27
CA ASP A 40 -2.84 8.27 -0.46
C ASP A 40 -3.58 6.94 -0.23
N GLN A 41 -4.84 7.00 0.19
CA GLN A 41 -5.68 5.80 0.39
C GLN A 41 -5.83 4.98 -0.90
N ARG A 42 -6.00 5.66 -2.05
CA ARG A 42 -6.08 4.99 -3.35
C ARG A 42 -4.77 4.30 -3.70
N THR A 43 -3.64 4.95 -3.47
CA THR A 43 -2.30 4.40 -3.74
C THR A 43 -2.05 3.15 -2.90
N VAL A 44 -2.33 3.19 -1.59
CA VAL A 44 -2.21 2.03 -0.70
C VAL A 44 -3.12 0.90 -1.17
N ARG A 45 -4.37 1.19 -1.53
CA ARG A 45 -5.31 0.18 -2.01
C ARG A 45 -4.85 -0.49 -3.30
N GLN A 46 -4.35 0.29 -4.27
CA GLN A 46 -3.85 -0.24 -5.53
C GLN A 46 -2.61 -1.12 -5.32
N ALA A 47 -1.62 -0.64 -4.56
CA ALA A 47 -0.43 -1.42 -4.21
C ALA A 47 -0.81 -2.71 -3.46
N GLY A 48 -1.72 -2.62 -2.50
CA GLY A 48 -2.19 -3.74 -1.71
C GLY A 48 -2.84 -4.85 -2.55
N PHE A 49 -3.71 -4.50 -3.51
CA PHE A 49 -4.30 -5.50 -4.41
C PHE A 49 -3.27 -6.18 -5.32
N GLU A 50 -2.29 -5.43 -5.83
CA GLU A 50 -1.21 -6.01 -6.62
C GLU A 50 -0.30 -6.93 -5.78
N ILE A 51 -0.03 -6.57 -4.52
CA ILE A 51 0.68 -7.45 -3.57
C ILE A 51 -0.11 -8.74 -3.34
N LEU A 52 -1.43 -8.66 -3.06
CA LEU A 52 -2.28 -9.83 -2.84
C LEU A 52 -2.30 -10.78 -4.04
N ARG A 53 -2.30 -10.22 -5.26
CA ARG A 53 -2.21 -11.02 -6.49
C ARG A 53 -0.86 -11.73 -6.60
N ASN A 54 0.25 -11.01 -6.44
CA ASN A 54 1.58 -11.61 -6.49
C ASN A 54 1.79 -12.66 -5.39
N LEU A 55 1.22 -12.47 -4.20
CA LEU A 55 1.22 -13.47 -3.12
C LEU A 55 0.41 -14.72 -3.51
N GLY A 56 -0.70 -14.56 -4.23
CA GLY A 56 -1.46 -15.70 -4.76
C GLY A 56 -0.65 -16.51 -5.77
N GLU A 57 -0.05 -15.82 -6.73
CA GLU A 57 0.79 -16.44 -7.76
C GLU A 57 2.04 -17.10 -7.17
N LEU A 58 2.65 -16.49 -6.14
CA LEU A 58 3.77 -17.08 -5.41
C LEU A 58 3.38 -18.35 -4.65
N GLN A 59 2.19 -18.37 -4.02
CA GLN A 59 1.68 -19.58 -3.36
C GLN A 59 1.52 -20.71 -4.38
N THR A 60 0.94 -20.44 -5.55
CA THR A 60 0.80 -21.43 -6.62
C THR A 60 2.14 -22.01 -7.05
N ILE A 61 3.19 -21.20 -7.17
CA ILE A 61 4.56 -21.69 -7.45
C ILE A 61 5.06 -22.60 -6.34
N ALA A 62 4.90 -22.19 -5.07
CA ALA A 62 5.32 -22.99 -3.92
C ALA A 62 4.58 -24.35 -3.85
N ASP A 63 3.27 -24.34 -4.09
CA ASP A 63 2.42 -25.53 -4.11
C ASP A 63 2.78 -26.47 -5.26
N HIS A 64 3.05 -25.94 -6.46
CA HIS A 64 3.49 -26.76 -7.59
C HIS A 64 4.81 -27.45 -7.30
N ALA A 65 5.78 -26.72 -6.75
CA ALA A 65 7.07 -27.29 -6.36
C ALA A 65 6.89 -28.41 -5.33
N HIS A 66 6.01 -28.21 -4.34
CA HIS A 66 5.83 -29.13 -3.23
C HIS A 66 4.99 -30.38 -3.58
N TYR A 67 3.84 -30.20 -4.24
CA TYR A 67 2.87 -31.27 -4.45
C TYR A 67 2.95 -31.93 -5.82
N THR A 68 3.31 -31.17 -6.87
CA THR A 68 3.33 -31.71 -8.23
C THR A 68 4.72 -32.11 -8.70
N GLY A 69 5.76 -31.56 -8.08
CA GLY A 69 7.15 -31.76 -8.50
C GLY A 69 7.43 -31.27 -9.92
N ASP A 70 6.55 -30.45 -10.49
CA ASP A 70 6.68 -29.90 -11.85
C ASP A 70 7.77 -28.82 -11.85
N PRO A 71 8.94 -29.06 -12.46
CA PRO A 71 10.05 -28.12 -12.44
C PRO A 71 9.82 -26.90 -13.34
N SER A 72 8.78 -26.88 -14.17
CA SER A 72 8.40 -25.72 -14.98
C SER A 72 7.50 -24.75 -14.21
N GLN A 73 6.49 -25.27 -13.50
CA GLN A 73 5.53 -24.46 -12.75
C GLN A 73 5.97 -24.16 -11.31
N GLY A 74 6.71 -25.08 -10.70
CA GLY A 74 7.26 -24.96 -9.34
C GLY A 74 8.69 -24.41 -9.29
N ASN A 75 9.15 -23.71 -10.34
CA ASN A 75 10.53 -23.24 -10.40
C ASN A 75 10.80 -22.12 -9.37
N PRO A 76 11.69 -22.30 -8.38
CA PRO A 76 11.98 -21.26 -7.39
C PRO A 76 12.55 -19.97 -7.99
N VAL A 77 13.16 -20.05 -9.18
CA VAL A 77 13.68 -18.88 -9.91
C VAL A 77 12.53 -17.97 -10.37
N THR A 78 11.38 -18.52 -10.78
CA THR A 78 10.24 -17.71 -11.21
C THR A 78 9.54 -17.03 -10.03
N GLY A 79 9.63 -17.60 -8.82
CA GLY A 79 9.09 -17.00 -7.60
C GLY A 79 9.81 -15.72 -7.16
N TRP A 80 11.11 -15.57 -7.47
CA TRP A 80 11.87 -14.35 -7.15
C TRP A 80 11.25 -13.07 -7.73
N GLY A 81 10.72 -13.14 -8.95
CA GLY A 81 10.04 -11.99 -9.56
C GLY A 81 8.83 -11.52 -8.74
N ARG A 82 8.08 -12.46 -8.15
CA ARG A 82 6.92 -12.17 -7.29
C ARG A 82 7.36 -11.58 -5.95
N VAL A 83 8.35 -12.20 -5.31
CA VAL A 83 8.87 -11.76 -4.01
C VAL A 83 9.45 -10.34 -4.09
N LEU A 84 10.20 -10.03 -5.15
CA LEU A 84 10.73 -8.69 -5.38
C LEU A 84 9.62 -7.67 -5.61
N MET A 85 8.62 -8.00 -6.45
CA MET A 85 7.46 -7.13 -6.68
C MET A 85 6.70 -6.84 -5.37
N ILE A 86 6.48 -7.85 -4.54
CA ILE A 86 5.84 -7.69 -3.22
C ILE A 86 6.64 -6.73 -2.34
N ARG A 87 7.96 -6.90 -2.25
CA ARG A 87 8.85 -6.05 -1.45
C ARG A 87 8.94 -4.62 -1.96
N ASP A 88 8.90 -4.43 -3.27
CA ASP A 88 9.00 -3.09 -3.86
C ASP A 88 7.68 -2.32 -3.71
N LEU A 89 6.54 -2.98 -3.94
CA LEU A 89 5.22 -2.39 -3.73
C LEU A 89 4.90 -2.18 -2.25
N SER A 90 5.44 -3.00 -1.34
CA SER A 90 5.18 -2.82 0.10
C SER A 90 5.68 -1.47 0.62
N ARG A 91 6.64 -0.83 -0.06
CA ARG A 91 7.12 0.52 0.31
C ARG A 91 6.02 1.60 0.22
N LEU A 92 4.95 1.32 -0.54
CA LEU A 92 3.76 2.16 -0.64
C LEU A 92 2.70 1.84 0.44
N MET A 93 2.96 0.85 1.29
CA MET A 93 2.05 0.36 2.33
C MET A 93 2.52 0.79 3.73
N PRO A 94 1.66 0.70 4.75
CA PRO A 94 2.07 0.91 6.15
C PRO A 94 3.26 0.03 6.57
N GLY A 95 4.05 0.50 7.54
CA GLY A 95 5.28 -0.17 7.97
C GLY A 95 5.11 -1.65 8.35
N SER A 96 3.99 -2.01 8.97
CA SER A 96 3.69 -3.40 9.30
C SER A 96 3.64 -4.32 8.06
N ALA A 97 3.10 -3.84 6.93
CA ALA A 97 3.09 -4.60 5.67
C ALA A 97 4.50 -4.70 5.06
N GLN A 98 5.33 -3.65 5.21
CA GLN A 98 6.73 -3.67 4.81
C GLN A 98 7.54 -4.72 5.57
N ASP A 99 7.34 -4.82 6.89
CA ASP A 99 8.02 -5.80 7.74
C ASP A 99 7.70 -7.23 7.30
N HIS A 100 6.42 -7.52 7.01
CA HIS A 100 6.01 -8.85 6.56
C HIS A 100 6.51 -9.18 5.15
N ALA A 101 6.55 -8.19 4.25
CA ALA A 101 7.15 -8.36 2.92
C ALA A 101 8.67 -8.61 3.01
N GLY A 102 9.36 -7.92 3.93
CA GLY A 102 10.77 -8.14 4.23
C GLY A 102 11.03 -9.53 4.81
N TYR A 103 10.20 -9.99 5.74
CA TYR A 103 10.26 -11.35 6.28
C TYR A 103 10.02 -12.42 5.21
N LEU A 104 9.04 -12.21 4.33
CA LEU A 104 8.81 -13.10 3.18
C LEU A 104 10.03 -13.14 2.25
N PHE A 105 10.64 -11.99 1.96
CA PHE A 105 11.86 -11.92 1.14
C PHE A 105 12.99 -12.77 1.74
N GLN A 106 13.27 -12.60 3.04
CA GLN A 106 14.33 -13.36 3.73
C GLN A 106 14.02 -14.86 3.80
N THR A 107 12.76 -15.21 4.05
CA THR A 107 12.33 -16.61 4.08
C THR A 107 12.50 -17.26 2.71
N TRP A 108 12.11 -16.56 1.64
CA TRP A 108 12.32 -17.06 0.29
C TRP A 108 13.80 -17.22 -0.05
N GLU A 109 14.64 -16.24 0.30
CA GLU A 109 16.09 -16.30 0.10
C GLU A 109 16.71 -17.55 0.74
N THR A 110 16.28 -17.87 1.97
CA THR A 110 16.83 -18.97 2.75
C THR A 110 16.28 -20.33 2.31
N GLU A 111 14.97 -20.40 2.02
CA GLU A 111 14.26 -21.68 1.90
C GLU A 111 14.00 -22.11 0.45
N SER A 112 14.09 -21.19 -0.52
CA SER A 112 13.70 -21.46 -1.92
C SER A 112 14.52 -22.55 -2.60
N ALA A 113 15.77 -22.77 -2.17
CA ALA A 113 16.59 -23.88 -2.65
C ALA A 113 16.05 -25.26 -2.23
N GLY A 114 15.30 -25.33 -1.13
CA GLY A 114 14.70 -26.55 -0.59
C GLY A 114 13.27 -26.81 -1.08
N LEU A 115 12.70 -25.95 -1.92
CA LEU A 115 11.35 -26.12 -2.47
C LEU A 115 11.21 -27.46 -3.20
N GLY A 116 10.14 -28.19 -2.92
CA GLY A 116 9.86 -29.50 -3.50
C GLY A 116 10.69 -30.67 -2.95
N GLN A 117 11.76 -30.40 -2.19
CA GLN A 117 12.64 -31.41 -1.62
C GLN A 117 12.55 -31.49 -0.10
N ASN A 118 12.16 -30.38 0.55
CA ASN A 118 12.08 -30.23 1.99
C ASN A 118 10.71 -29.69 2.40
N THR A 119 9.86 -30.57 2.96
CA THR A 119 8.53 -30.19 3.46
C THR A 119 8.60 -29.01 4.45
N PRO A 120 9.48 -29.02 5.48
CA PRO A 120 9.71 -27.86 6.33
C PRO A 120 9.99 -26.53 5.60
N SER A 121 10.76 -26.53 4.51
CA SER A 121 11.02 -25.30 3.74
C SER A 121 9.74 -24.80 3.05
N SER A 122 8.95 -25.72 2.51
CA SER A 122 7.68 -25.40 1.84
C SER A 122 6.63 -24.85 2.83
N GLU A 123 6.58 -25.42 4.05
CA GLU A 123 5.72 -24.96 5.14
C GLU A 123 6.13 -23.55 5.63
N ARG A 124 7.43 -23.29 5.80
CA ARG A 124 7.93 -21.97 6.22
C ARG A 124 7.63 -20.88 5.18
N ILE A 125 7.82 -21.19 3.90
CA ILE A 125 7.46 -20.28 2.81
C ILE A 125 5.95 -20.00 2.82
N THR A 126 5.12 -21.05 2.91
CA THR A 126 3.66 -20.90 2.96
C THR A 126 3.21 -20.06 4.15
N ALA A 127 3.81 -20.27 5.33
CA ALA A 127 3.52 -19.46 6.52
C ALA A 127 3.90 -17.98 6.30
N ALA A 128 5.05 -17.70 5.69
CA ALA A 128 5.47 -16.33 5.39
C ALA A 128 4.55 -15.65 4.36
N ILE A 129 4.11 -16.38 3.32
CA ILE A 129 3.14 -15.90 2.33
C ILE A 129 1.82 -15.54 3.02
N ASN A 130 1.31 -16.43 3.88
CA ASN A 130 0.05 -16.21 4.58
C ASN A 130 0.11 -15.02 5.55
N ALA A 131 1.20 -14.88 6.31
CA ALA A 131 1.39 -13.75 7.20
C ALA A 131 1.43 -12.41 6.43
N CYS A 132 2.15 -12.36 5.29
CA CYS A 132 2.18 -11.19 4.43
C CYS A 132 0.81 -10.88 3.81
N ARG A 133 0.06 -11.92 3.39
CA ARG A 133 -1.30 -11.79 2.85
C ARG A 133 -2.26 -11.21 3.87
N GLU A 134 -2.25 -11.75 5.09
CA GLU A 134 -3.14 -11.32 6.16
C GLU A 134 -2.85 -9.86 6.55
N GLN A 135 -1.57 -9.50 6.72
CA GLN A 135 -1.20 -8.12 7.04
C GLN A 135 -1.56 -7.14 5.91
N THR A 136 -1.36 -7.53 4.65
CA THR A 136 -1.74 -6.71 3.49
C THR A 136 -3.25 -6.49 3.47
N ALA A 137 -4.04 -7.55 3.65
CA ALA A 137 -5.50 -7.46 3.68
C ALA A 137 -6.00 -6.57 4.83
N ARG A 138 -5.42 -6.70 6.04
CA ARG A 138 -5.72 -5.82 7.18
C ARG A 138 -5.42 -4.36 6.86
N SER A 139 -4.29 -4.09 6.20
CA SER A 139 -3.87 -2.72 5.86
C SER A 139 -4.82 -2.07 4.84
N ILE A 140 -5.38 -2.84 3.90
CA ILE A 140 -6.40 -2.34 2.97
C ILE A 140 -7.74 -2.13 3.70
N ALA A 141 -8.09 -3.00 4.63
CA ALA A 141 -9.34 -2.93 5.39
C ALA A 141 -9.39 -1.75 6.37
N SER A 142 -8.23 -1.25 6.82
CA SER A 142 -8.12 -0.08 7.70
C SER A 142 -8.15 1.27 6.98
N LEU A 143 -8.33 1.29 5.65
CA LEU A 143 -8.44 2.54 4.88
C LEU A 143 -9.88 3.08 4.96
N ASP A 144 -10.01 4.32 5.42
CA ASP A 144 -11.29 5.06 5.45
C ASP A 144 -11.85 5.43 4.08
#